data_AF-H1B4Y1-F1
#
_entry.id   AF-H1B4Y1-F1
#
_cell.length_a   1.000
_cell.length_b   1.000
_cell.length_c   1.000
_cell.angle_alpha   90.00
_cell.angle_beta   90.00
_cell.angle_gamma   90.00
#
_symmetry.space_group_name_H-M   'P 1'
#
loop_
_entity.id
_entity.type
_entity.pdbx_description
1 polymer ?
#
loop_
_entity_poly.entity_id
_entity_poly.type
_entity_poly.pdbx_seq_one_letter_code
_entity_poly.pdbx_strand_id
1 'polypeptide(L)' 'MSKEYNIGIYIRLSMADEDTGYGSKAESDSIGNQRMLINRFLDNHPELSHCQRSEFADDGYTGTNFAGVR' A
#
# COMPACT_ATOMS: atom_id res chain seq x y z
N MET A 1 18.52 -14.68 20.40
CA MET A 1 17.27 -14.02 19.96
C MET A 1 17.42 -13.68 18.50
N SER A 2 16.62 -14.29 17.63
CA SER A 2 16.46 -13.85 16.25
C SER A 2 15.86 -12.44 16.25
N LYS A 3 16.35 -11.53 15.42
CA LYS A 3 15.67 -10.24 15.19
C LYS A 3 14.35 -10.54 14.49
N GLU A 4 13.24 -10.14 15.10
CA GLU A 4 11.96 -10.09 14.42
C GLU A 4 11.91 -8.81 13.58
N TYR A 5 11.67 -8.97 12.28
CA TYR A 5 11.51 -7.85 11.36
C TYR A 5 10.02 -7.55 11.17
N ASN A 6 9.68 -6.27 11.21
CA ASN A 6 8.34 -5.78 10.87
C ASN A 6 8.36 -5.20 9.46
N ILE A 7 7.33 -5.49 8.68
CA ILE A 7 7.18 -5.03 7.30
C ILE A 7 6.20 -3.87 7.26
N GLY A 8 6.64 -2.73 6.72
CA GLY A 8 5.77 -1.62 6.36
C GLY A 8 5.38 -1.71 4.89
N ILE A 9 4.08 -1.77 4.60
CA ILE A 9 3.51 -1.69 3.25
C ILE A 9 3.03 -0.25 3.06
N TYR A 10 3.62 0.47 2.12
CA TYR A 10 3.24 1.84 1.81
C TYR A 10 2.68 1.91 0.39
N ILE A 11 1.42 2.34 0.25
CA ILE A 11 0.72 2.43 -1.04
C ILE A 11 0.25 3.87 -1.21
N ARG A 12 0.57 4.49 -2.35
CA ARG A 12 0.10 5.85 -2.67
C ARG A 12 -0.50 5.87 -4.06
N LEU A 13 -1.63 6.57 -4.23
CA LEU A 13 -2.10 6.97 -5.55
C LEU A 13 -1.65 8.38 -5.88
N SER A 14 -1.30 8.58 -7.14
CA SER A 14 -1.11 9.91 -7.68
C SER A 14 -2.49 10.54 -7.95
N MET A 15 -2.61 11.86 -7.79
CA MET A 15 -3.79 12.61 -8.24
C MET A 15 -4.08 12.44 -9.75
N ALA A 16 -3.11 11.99 -10.55
CA ALA A 16 -3.32 11.73 -11.97
C ALA A 16 -4.05 10.39 -12.22
N ASP A 17 -4.01 9.50 -11.23
CA ASP A 17 -4.74 8.24 -11.20
C ASP A 17 -6.00 8.33 -10.32
N GLU A 18 -6.50 9.56 -10.05
CA GLU A 18 -7.86 9.74 -9.54
C GLU A 18 -8.79 9.05 -10.52
N ASP A 19 -9.21 7.85 -10.15
CA ASP A 19 -10.15 7.04 -10.90
C ASP A 19 -11.37 7.92 -11.10
N THR A 20 -11.58 8.40 -12.33
CA THR A 20 -12.63 9.36 -12.73
C THR A 20 -14.06 8.82 -12.54
N GLY A 21 -14.21 7.78 -11.72
CA GLY A 21 -15.47 7.28 -11.19
C GLY A 21 -16.07 8.28 -10.20
N TYR A 22 -16.93 9.15 -10.72
CA TYR A 22 -18.01 9.74 -9.94
C TYR A 22 -18.76 8.63 -9.18
N GLY A 23 -18.52 8.47 -7.88
CA GLY A 23 -19.23 7.49 -7.05
C GLY A 23 -18.59 7.23 -5.69
N SER A 24 -19.40 6.87 -4.70
CA SER A 24 -19.05 6.57 -3.29
C SER A 24 -18.14 5.35 -3.07
N LYS A 25 -17.08 5.17 -3.86
CA LYS A 25 -16.04 4.19 -3.53
C LYS A 25 -15.21 4.74 -2.36
N ALA A 26 -15.00 3.92 -1.33
CA ALA A 26 -14.18 4.28 -0.18
C ALA A 26 -12.67 4.18 -0.46
N GLU A 27 -12.27 3.54 -1.57
CA GLU A 27 -10.89 3.32 -2.00
C GLU A 27 -10.85 3.07 -3.52
N SER A 28 -9.76 3.44 -4.20
CA SER A 28 -9.58 3.14 -5.63
C SER A 28 -9.26 1.66 -5.91
N ASP A 29 -9.59 1.21 -7.12
CA ASP A 29 -9.25 -0.15 -7.59
C ASP A 29 -7.71 -0.35 -7.66
N SER A 30 -6.95 0.72 -7.89
CA SER A 30 -5.48 0.70 -7.96
C SER A 30 -4.81 0.44 -6.61
N ILE A 31 -5.35 0.95 -5.50
CA ILE A 31 -4.83 0.63 -4.15
C ILE A 31 -5.08 -0.85 -3.84
N GLY A 32 -6.30 -1.33 -4.08
CA GLY A 32 -6.67 -2.73 -3.84
C GLY A 32 -5.78 -3.71 -4.62
N ASN A 33 -5.51 -3.40 -5.89
CA ASN A 33 -4.62 -4.19 -6.74
C ASN A 33 -3.17 -4.20 -6.22
N GLN A 34 -2.62 -3.05 -5.82
CA GLN A 34 -1.26 -2.95 -5.27
C GLN A 34 -1.15 -3.73 -3.95
N ARG A 35 -2.14 -3.61 -3.07
CA ARG A 35 -2.21 -4.38 -1.81
C ARG A 35 -2.17 -5.87 -2.07
N MET A 36 -2.95 -6.35 -3.03
CA MET A 36 -2.98 -7.77 -3.41
C MET A 36 -1.61 -8.26 -3.90
N LEU A 37 -0.98 -7.50 -4.81
CA LEU A 37 0.32 -7.86 -5.38
C LEU A 37 1.42 -7.92 -4.31
N ILE A 38 1.46 -6.92 -3.42
CA ILE A 38 2.44 -6.86 -2.33
C ILE A 38 2.24 -8.02 -1.36
N ASN A 39 1.00 -8.28 -0.90
CA ASN A 39 0.76 -9.39 0.02
C ASN A 39 1.08 -10.75 -0.62
N ARG A 40 0.74 -10.94 -1.90
CA ARG A 40 1.12 -12.16 -2.62
C ARG A 40 2.63 -12.34 -2.71
N PHE A 41 3.39 -11.26 -2.92
CA PHE A 41 4.85 -11.34 -2.88
C PHE A 41 5.32 -11.79 -1.50
N LEU A 42 4.86 -11.14 -0.43
CA LEU A 42 5.25 -11.46 0.95
C LEU A 42 4.89 -12.90 1.37
N ASP A 43 3.71 -13.38 0.97
CA ASP A 43 3.24 -14.74 1.29
C ASP A 43 4.11 -15.82 0.64
N ASN A 44 4.64 -15.54 -0.55
CA ASN A 44 5.47 -16.49 -1.30
C ASN A 44 6.97 -16.46 -0.91
N HIS A 45 7.37 -15.63 0.06
CA HIS A 45 8.75 -15.54 0.55
C HIS A 45 8.81 -16.05 2.00
N PRO A 46 9.29 -17.28 2.26
CA PRO A 46 9.30 -17.89 3.61
C PRO A 46 9.98 -17.04 4.69
N GLU A 47 10.98 -16.26 4.31
CA GLU A 47 11.71 -15.34 5.18
C GLU A 47 10.92 -14.07 5.54
N LEU A 48 9.85 -13.75 4.81
CA LEU A 48 9.00 -12.58 5.03
C LEU A 48 7.57 -12.95 5.46
N SER A 49 7.11 -14.14 5.13
CA SER A 49 5.70 -14.55 5.27
C SER A 49 5.23 -14.53 6.73
N HIS A 50 6.15 -14.73 7.66
CA HIS A 50 5.92 -14.75 9.11
C HIS A 50 6.10 -13.39 9.78
N CYS A 51 6.58 -12.37 9.07
CA CYS A 51 6.76 -11.03 9.63
C CYS A 51 5.41 -10.33 9.83
N GLN A 52 5.29 -9.58 10.93
CA GLN A 52 4.15 -8.69 11.13
C GLN A 52 4.14 -7.60 10.05
N ARG A 53 2.95 -7.29 9.53
CA ARG A 53 2.74 -6.32 8.45
C ARG A 53 1.91 -5.15 8.96
N SER A 54 2.32 -3.93 8.64
CA SER A 54 1.54 -2.70 8.86
C SER A 54 1.38 -1.99 7.53
N GLU A 55 0.16 -1.61 7.19
CA GLU A 55 -0.15 -0.94 5.94
C GLU A 55 -0.45 0.54 6.15
N PHE A 56 0.07 1.37 5.25
CA PHE A 56 -0.10 2.81 5.21
C PHE A 56 -0.51 3.18 3.78
N ALA A 57 -1.65 3.84 3.64
CA ALA A 57 -2.21 4.18 2.33
C ALA A 57 -2.52 5.68 2.24
N ASP A 58 -2.05 6.32 1.19
CA ASP A 58 -2.34 7.72 0.84
C ASP A 58 -3.09 7.77 -0.49
N ASP A 59 -4.39 8.04 -0.42
CA ASP A 59 -5.28 8.19 -1.58
C ASP A 59 -5.49 9.68 -1.89
N GLY A 60 -5.07 10.14 -3.07
CA GLY A 60 -5.27 11.52 -3.52
C GLY A 60 -4.14 12.51 -3.22
N TYR A 61 -2.92 12.05 -2.93
CA TYR A 61 -1.76 12.92 -2.71
C TYR A 61 -0.85 13.01 -3.93
N THR A 62 -0.08 14.10 -4.03
CA THR A 62 0.88 14.24 -5.13
C THR A 62 2.01 13.21 -4.99
N GLY A 63 2.36 12.53 -6.07
CA GLY A 63 3.44 11.54 -6.09
C GLY A 63 4.86 12.14 -6.08
N THR A 64 4.98 13.48 -6.04
CA THR A 64 6.25 14.19 -6.28
C THR A 64 7.08 14.42 -5.02
N ASN A 65 6.50 14.28 -3.84
CA ASN A 65 7.20 14.40 -2.55
C ASN A 65 6.44 13.66 -1.43
N PHE A 66 7.03 13.56 -0.24
CA PHE A 66 6.34 13.07 0.97
C PHE A 66 5.59 14.18 1.72
N ALA A 67 5.47 15.38 1.14
CA ALA A 67 4.72 16.44 1.78
C ALA A 67 3.22 16.11 1.71
N GLY A 68 2.61 15.89 2.87
CA GLY A 68 1.18 15.55 2.98
C GLY A 68 0.89 14.11 3.44
N VAL A 69 1.90 13.25 3.52
CA VAL A 69 1.78 11.90 4.11
C VAL A 69 1.42 12.02 5.59
N ARG A 70 0.40 11.27 6.03
CA ARG A 70 -0.01 11.21 7.44
C ARG A 70 0.15 9.80 8.01
#